data_AF-A0A5B1RBC7-F1
#
_entry.id   AF-A0A5B1RBC7-F1
#
_cell.length_a   1.000
_cell.length_b   1.000
_cell.length_c   1.000
_cell.angle_alpha   90.00
_cell.angle_beta   90.00
_cell.angle_gamma   90.00
#
_symmetry.space_group_name_H-M   'P 1'
#
loop_
_entity.id
_entity.type
_entity.pdbx_description
1 polymer ?
#
loop_
_entity_poly.entity_id
_entity_poly.type
_entity_poly.pdbx_seq_one_letter_code
_entity_poly.pdbx_strand_id
1 'polypeptide(L)'
;SLDTCYRLKNRYRSTRVPDVCLGGATGYFPDPLSYSKYVLSCATQTDISTCTGFATLAKANLKNTKGLRVTGVGAVTCRHEFWQPNGVGDLQLGERYCNMDFIFASAYRHNPNLTGIVTYDVDCQYAPGHWDRVATLPEYLQPNPRPTFTYMIPKFHLPAHKEACHSTFSLNYLPGAARADGEGVERNWASVNALSSSTKEMTPGSRQDTLDHHFGHANWRKTVALGRFKFYNLSS
;
A
#
# COMPACT_ATOMS: atom_id res chain seq x y z
N SER A 1 -5.05 -6.31 -0.63
CA SER A 1 -5.63 -4.97 -0.80
C SER A 1 -4.49 -3.97 -0.83
N LEU A 2 -4.41 -3.16 -1.87
CA LEU A 2 -3.46 -2.07 -2.06
C LEU A 2 -4.23 -0.76 -2.00
N ASP A 3 -3.61 0.27 -1.42
CA ASP A 3 -4.14 1.63 -1.46
C ASP A 3 -3.04 2.65 -1.10
N THR A 4 -3.31 3.94 -1.32
CA THR A 4 -2.45 5.06 -0.99
C THR A 4 -3.10 6.07 -0.06
N CYS A 5 -2.38 6.46 1.00
CA CYS A 5 -2.80 7.47 1.95
C CYS A 5 -2.02 8.78 1.76
N TYR A 6 -2.71 9.83 1.31
CA TYR A 6 -2.14 11.17 1.12
C TYR A 6 -2.14 12.05 2.38
N ARG A 7 -2.55 11.51 3.53
CA ARG A 7 -2.50 12.23 4.82
C ARG A 7 -1.13 12.13 5.48
N LEU A 8 -0.42 11.01 5.30
CA LEU A 8 0.88 10.72 5.92
C LEU A 8 2.05 11.40 5.18
N LYS A 9 1.95 12.72 4.98
CA LYS A 9 2.98 13.55 4.34
C LYS A 9 4.21 13.70 5.22
N ASN A 10 5.36 13.99 4.62
CA ASN A 10 6.59 14.37 5.35
C ASN A 10 7.27 15.55 4.67
N ARG A 11 7.62 16.58 5.46
CA ARG A 11 8.35 17.74 4.97
C ARG A 11 9.80 17.39 4.75
N TYR A 12 10.40 18.01 3.74
CA TYR A 12 11.85 17.96 3.58
C TYR A 12 12.52 18.65 4.78
N ARG A 13 13.32 17.89 5.53
CA ARG A 13 14.08 18.37 6.68
C ARG A 13 15.54 17.99 6.48
N SER A 14 16.43 18.98 6.63
CA SER A 14 17.87 18.74 6.73
C SER A 14 18.24 18.46 8.18
N THR A 15 19.16 17.53 8.38
CA THR A 15 19.73 17.19 9.68
C THR A 15 21.25 17.37 9.64
N ARG A 16 21.86 17.67 10.80
CA ARG A 16 23.34 17.77 10.89
C ARG A 16 24.02 16.41 10.80
N VAL A 17 23.33 15.36 11.24
CA VAL A 17 23.77 13.96 11.21
C VAL A 17 22.78 13.18 10.35
N PRO A 18 23.22 12.22 9.52
CA PRO A 18 22.31 11.35 8.78
C PRO A 18 21.34 10.63 9.73
N ASP A 19 20.03 10.82 9.51
CA ASP A 19 18.99 10.09 10.23
C ASP A 19 18.67 8.80 9.48
N VAL A 20 19.01 7.67 10.10
CA VAL A 20 18.82 6.32 9.56
C VAL A 20 17.82 5.60 10.45
N CYS A 21 16.81 4.96 9.84
CA CYS A 21 15.85 4.15 10.58
C CYS A 21 16.55 2.98 11.29
N LEU A 22 16.12 2.67 12.51
CA LEU A 22 16.67 1.57 13.29
C LEU A 22 16.34 0.21 12.69
N GLY A 23 15.11 0.05 12.16
CA GLY A 23 14.64 -1.23 11.64
C GLY A 23 15.10 -1.56 10.21
N GLY A 24 15.46 -0.56 9.40
CA GLY A 24 15.79 -0.79 8.00
C GLY A 24 14.65 -1.53 7.27
N ALA A 25 14.97 -2.71 6.74
CA ALA A 25 14.04 -3.58 6.02
C ALA A 25 13.37 -4.67 6.89
N THR A 26 13.49 -4.62 8.22
CA THR A 26 12.93 -5.67 9.10
C THR A 26 11.49 -5.39 9.55
N GLY A 27 10.94 -4.23 9.20
CA GLY A 27 9.59 -3.79 9.57
C GLY A 27 8.57 -3.88 8.43
N TYR A 28 7.70 -2.88 8.36
CA TYR A 28 6.66 -2.75 7.34
C TYR A 28 7.14 -1.99 6.11
N PHE A 29 8.17 -1.16 6.25
CA PHE A 29 8.85 -0.55 5.10
C PHE A 29 9.87 -1.51 4.46
N PRO A 30 10.07 -1.47 3.12
CA PRO A 30 11.17 -2.14 2.46
C PRO A 30 12.50 -1.45 2.77
N ASP A 31 13.61 -2.05 2.33
CA ASP A 31 14.93 -1.42 2.42
C ASP A 31 14.91 -0.01 1.77
N PRO A 32 15.14 1.06 2.56
CA PRO A 32 14.98 2.43 2.06
C PRO A 32 15.93 2.76 0.90
N LEU A 33 17.14 2.19 0.90
CA LEU A 33 18.13 2.46 -0.13
C LEU A 33 17.74 1.80 -1.46
N SER A 34 17.40 0.52 -1.42
CA SER A 34 16.96 -0.24 -2.61
C SER A 34 15.67 0.35 -3.18
N TYR A 35 14.71 0.69 -2.32
CA TYR A 35 13.46 1.30 -2.74
C TYR A 35 13.69 2.67 -3.40
N SER A 36 14.44 3.54 -2.72
CA SER A 36 14.73 4.89 -3.24
C SER A 36 15.48 4.82 -4.56
N LYS A 37 16.48 3.93 -4.68
CA LYS A 37 17.24 3.75 -5.93
C LYS A 37 16.33 3.34 -7.09
N TYR A 38 15.44 2.37 -6.87
CA TYR A 38 14.50 1.94 -7.90
C TYR A 38 13.52 3.04 -8.28
N VAL A 39 12.88 3.69 -7.31
CA VAL A 39 11.89 4.73 -7.58
C VAL A 39 12.52 5.95 -8.28
N LEU A 40 13.76 6.29 -7.96
CA LEU A 40 14.53 7.32 -8.68
C LEU A 40 14.79 6.94 -10.13
N SER A 41 15.03 5.66 -10.44
CA SER A 41 15.18 5.20 -11.84
C SER A 41 13.90 5.38 -12.67
N CYS A 42 12.74 5.51 -12.00
CA CYS A 42 11.44 5.75 -12.62
C CYS A 42 10.96 7.20 -12.46
N ALA A 43 11.87 8.16 -12.25
CA ALA A 43 11.52 9.55 -11.93
C ALA A 43 10.61 10.23 -12.97
N THR A 44 10.69 9.83 -14.24
CA THR A 44 9.88 10.37 -15.35
C THR A 44 8.49 9.74 -15.47
N GLN A 45 8.21 8.68 -14.71
CA GLN A 45 6.90 8.03 -14.73
C GLN A 45 5.83 8.97 -14.15
N THR A 46 4.70 9.06 -14.85
CA THR A 46 3.53 9.82 -14.42
C THR A 46 2.63 9.03 -13.48
N ASP A 47 1.69 9.73 -12.85
CA ASP A 47 0.66 9.13 -12.01
C ASP A 47 -0.16 8.05 -12.76
N ILE A 48 -0.62 7.03 -12.04
CA ILE A 48 -1.36 5.88 -12.57
C ILE A 48 -2.69 6.31 -13.23
N SER A 49 -3.32 7.37 -12.72
CA SER A 49 -4.75 7.58 -12.87
C SER A 49 -5.22 8.23 -14.19
N THR A 50 -5.83 7.43 -15.06
CA THR A 50 -6.52 7.81 -16.31
C THR A 50 -8.05 7.74 -16.26
N CYS A 51 -8.67 7.02 -15.31
CA CYS A 51 -10.13 7.06 -15.12
C CYS A 51 -10.58 8.44 -14.60
N THR A 52 -11.62 9.02 -15.19
CA THR A 52 -12.02 10.44 -15.00
C THR A 52 -12.25 10.85 -13.54
N GLY A 53 -12.89 9.98 -12.73
CA GLY A 53 -13.11 10.23 -11.30
C GLY A 53 -11.80 10.29 -10.51
N PHE A 54 -10.94 9.28 -10.68
CA PHE A 54 -9.65 9.20 -10.00
C PHE A 54 -8.64 10.23 -10.53
N ALA A 55 -8.70 10.60 -11.81
CA ALA A 55 -7.77 11.58 -12.39
C ALA A 55 -7.93 12.96 -11.74
N THR A 56 -9.14 13.26 -11.29
CA THR A 56 -9.43 14.48 -10.53
C THR A 56 -8.84 14.41 -9.11
N LEU A 57 -8.97 13.26 -8.44
CA LEU A 57 -8.39 13.03 -7.11
C LEU A 57 -6.86 13.05 -7.15
N ALA A 58 -6.25 12.36 -8.11
CA ALA A 58 -4.80 12.38 -8.33
C ALA A 58 -4.28 13.80 -8.52
N LYS A 59 -4.92 14.60 -9.39
CA LYS A 59 -4.59 16.03 -9.56
C LYS A 59 -4.73 16.85 -8.27
N ALA A 60 -5.75 16.57 -7.46
CA ALA A 60 -5.92 17.24 -6.17
C ALA A 60 -4.81 16.86 -5.18
N ASN A 61 -4.40 15.59 -5.14
CA ASN A 61 -3.35 15.07 -4.27
C ASN A 61 -1.95 15.60 -4.63
N LEU A 62 -1.74 15.97 -5.89
CA LEU A 62 -0.51 16.64 -6.35
C LEU A 62 -0.43 18.12 -5.96
N LYS A 63 -1.52 18.73 -5.45
CA LYS A 63 -1.48 20.11 -4.94
C LYS A 63 -0.73 20.18 -3.60
N ASN A 64 -0.05 21.29 -3.36
CA ASN A 64 0.68 21.56 -2.11
C ASN A 64 1.76 20.52 -1.77
N THR A 65 2.44 20.00 -2.79
CA THR A 65 3.54 19.04 -2.67
C THR A 65 4.91 19.70 -2.55
N LYS A 66 5.01 21.01 -2.84
CA LYS A 66 6.26 21.77 -2.71
C LYS A 66 6.79 21.74 -1.27
N GLY A 67 8.07 21.39 -1.12
CA GLY A 67 8.73 21.28 0.18
C GLY A 67 8.43 19.98 0.94
N LEU A 68 7.75 19.01 0.31
CA LEU A 68 7.58 17.66 0.85
C LEU A 68 8.67 16.74 0.31
N ARG A 69 9.16 15.86 1.20
CA ARG A 69 9.93 14.67 0.83
C ARG A 69 9.00 13.52 0.44
N VAL A 70 7.86 13.44 1.13
CA VAL A 70 6.85 12.39 0.96
C VAL A 70 5.48 13.03 0.80
N THR A 71 4.81 12.74 -0.30
CA THR A 71 3.46 13.26 -0.63
C THR A 71 2.34 12.38 -0.10
N GLY A 72 2.64 11.12 0.21
CA GLY A 72 1.71 10.12 0.74
C GLY A 72 2.43 8.79 0.98
N VAL A 73 1.70 7.77 1.38
CA VAL A 73 2.23 6.43 1.66
C VAL A 73 1.37 5.39 0.96
N GLY A 74 1.96 4.51 0.17
CA GLY A 74 1.28 3.33 -0.36
C GLY A 74 1.42 2.16 0.61
N ALA A 75 0.40 1.29 0.68
CA ALA A 75 0.49 0.08 1.49
C ALA A 75 -0.27 -1.12 0.92
N VAL A 76 0.10 -2.29 1.44
CA VAL A 76 -0.50 -3.58 1.18
C VAL A 76 -0.98 -4.17 2.49
N THR A 77 -2.23 -4.61 2.50
CA THR A 77 -2.81 -5.41 3.58
C THR A 77 -3.37 -6.72 3.06
N CYS A 78 -3.38 -7.74 3.91
CA CYS A 78 -4.00 -9.02 3.58
C CYS A 78 -5.52 -8.98 3.82
N ARG A 79 -6.22 -10.07 3.45
CA ARG A 79 -7.66 -10.25 3.70
C ARG A 79 -8.05 -10.14 5.19
N HIS A 80 -7.14 -10.46 6.08
CA HIS A 80 -7.32 -10.31 7.53
C HIS A 80 -7.02 -8.89 8.03
N GLU A 81 -6.76 -7.96 7.10
CA GLU A 81 -6.48 -6.55 7.33
C GLU A 81 -5.23 -6.31 8.19
N PHE A 82 -4.23 -7.17 8.07
CA PHE A 82 -2.91 -6.94 8.66
C PHE A 82 -2.04 -6.20 7.66
N TRP A 83 -1.33 -5.17 8.14
CA TRP A 83 -0.21 -4.56 7.41
C TRP A 83 0.80 -5.65 7.05
N GLN A 84 1.22 -5.70 5.79
CA GLN A 84 2.18 -6.71 5.34
C GLN A 84 3.63 -6.27 5.62
N PRO A 85 4.53 -7.20 6.02
CA PRO A 85 5.97 -6.91 6.10
C PRO A 85 6.51 -6.39 4.76
N ASN A 86 7.34 -5.35 4.81
CA ASN A 86 7.83 -4.60 3.64
C ASN A 86 6.73 -4.10 2.66
N GLY A 87 5.46 -4.13 3.08
CA GLY A 87 4.31 -3.76 2.28
C GLY A 87 3.88 -2.31 2.45
N VAL A 88 4.73 -1.41 2.95
CA VAL A 88 4.44 0.02 3.09
C VAL A 88 5.57 0.83 2.45
N GLY A 89 5.27 1.86 1.67
CA GLY A 89 6.31 2.67 1.02
C GLY A 89 5.92 4.12 0.81
N ASP A 90 6.91 5.00 0.94
CA ASP A 90 6.72 6.43 0.75
C ASP A 90 6.55 6.79 -0.74
N LEU A 91 5.60 7.69 -1.01
CA LEU A 91 5.35 8.26 -2.33
C LEU A 91 6.06 9.61 -2.46
N GLN A 92 6.92 9.75 -3.48
CA GLN A 92 7.71 10.98 -3.67
C GLN A 92 6.93 12.05 -4.43
N LEU A 93 6.08 11.63 -5.39
CA LEU A 93 5.29 12.54 -6.20
C LEU A 93 4.02 11.83 -6.68
N GLY A 94 3.05 11.71 -5.79
CA GLY A 94 1.80 11.01 -6.09
C GLY A 94 2.00 9.50 -6.25
N GLU A 95 0.99 8.85 -6.81
CA GLU A 95 0.91 7.40 -6.91
C GLU A 95 1.34 6.96 -8.30
N ARG A 96 2.45 6.20 -8.35
CA ARG A 96 3.06 5.72 -9.60
C ARG A 96 3.18 4.21 -9.57
N TYR A 97 3.18 3.59 -10.75
CA TYR A 97 3.33 2.14 -10.86
C TYR A 97 4.61 1.66 -10.19
N CYS A 98 5.74 2.34 -10.36
CA CYS A 98 7.01 1.96 -9.76
C CYS A 98 6.95 1.92 -8.22
N ASN A 99 6.21 2.85 -7.60
CA ASN A 99 6.01 2.86 -6.15
C ASN A 99 5.21 1.62 -5.75
N MET A 100 4.05 1.39 -6.39
CA MET A 100 3.10 0.36 -5.98
C MET A 100 3.53 -1.05 -6.36
N ASP A 101 4.15 -1.24 -7.53
CA ASP A 101 4.72 -2.53 -7.96
C ASP A 101 5.82 -2.99 -6.99
N PHE A 102 6.72 -2.08 -6.58
CA PHE A 102 7.78 -2.41 -5.64
C PHE A 102 7.22 -2.72 -4.25
N ILE A 103 6.28 -1.92 -3.74
CA ILE A 103 5.63 -2.17 -2.43
C ILE A 103 4.89 -3.51 -2.47
N PHE A 104 4.14 -3.77 -3.53
CA PHE A 104 3.35 -5.00 -3.65
C PHE A 104 4.24 -6.23 -3.74
N ALA A 105 5.29 -6.19 -4.57
CA ALA A 105 6.27 -7.27 -4.66
C ALA A 105 7.03 -7.49 -3.36
N SER A 106 7.39 -6.41 -2.67
CA SER A 106 8.02 -6.49 -1.35
C SER A 106 7.13 -7.16 -0.31
N ALA A 107 5.81 -6.99 -0.39
CA ALA A 107 4.86 -7.66 0.48
C ALA A 107 4.68 -9.16 0.14
N TYR A 108 4.42 -9.48 -1.13
CA TYR A 108 4.11 -10.88 -1.49
C TYR A 108 5.34 -11.79 -1.57
N ARG A 109 6.58 -11.26 -1.63
CA ARG A 109 7.79 -12.11 -1.58
C ARG A 109 7.88 -12.96 -0.31
N HIS A 110 7.28 -12.48 0.79
CA HIS A 110 7.21 -13.20 2.06
C HIS A 110 6.21 -14.35 2.04
N ASN A 111 5.39 -14.42 0.99
CA ASN A 111 4.37 -15.44 0.78
C ASN A 111 4.48 -15.95 -0.67
N PRO A 112 5.52 -16.74 -1.01
CA PRO A 112 5.78 -17.16 -2.39
C PRO A 112 4.65 -17.99 -3.02
N ASN A 113 3.79 -18.60 -2.20
CA ASN A 113 2.61 -19.35 -2.64
C ASN A 113 1.32 -18.52 -2.66
N LEU A 114 1.43 -17.19 -2.56
CA LEU A 114 0.25 -16.31 -2.48
C LEU A 114 -0.46 -16.26 -3.83
N THR A 115 -1.44 -17.12 -4.04
CA THR A 115 -2.45 -16.97 -5.09
C THR A 115 -3.71 -16.38 -4.49
N GLY A 116 -4.36 -15.45 -5.16
CA GLY A 116 -5.62 -14.93 -4.64
C GLY A 116 -6.10 -13.62 -5.24
N ILE A 117 -6.97 -12.97 -4.49
CA ILE A 117 -7.67 -11.77 -4.90
C ILE A 117 -6.85 -10.56 -4.47
N VAL A 118 -6.47 -9.76 -5.45
CA VAL A 118 -5.89 -8.44 -5.25
C VAL A 118 -7.01 -7.44 -5.39
N THR A 119 -7.05 -6.48 -4.46
CA THR A 119 -7.99 -5.37 -4.56
C THR A 119 -7.23 -4.07 -4.54
N TYR A 120 -7.59 -3.15 -5.43
CA TYR A 120 -7.02 -1.82 -5.51
C TYR A 120 -8.00 -0.90 -6.23
N ASP A 121 -8.13 0.33 -5.73
CA ASP A 121 -8.98 1.37 -6.31
C ASP A 121 -8.80 1.52 -7.81
N VAL A 122 -7.57 1.40 -8.31
CA VAL A 122 -7.26 1.58 -9.73
C VAL A 122 -6.91 0.28 -10.43
N ASP A 123 -7.40 -0.87 -9.95
CA ASP A 123 -7.05 -2.19 -10.51
C ASP A 123 -7.38 -2.32 -12.01
N CYS A 124 -8.41 -1.63 -12.51
CA CYS A 124 -8.71 -1.62 -13.95
C CYS A 124 -7.62 -0.96 -14.82
N GLN A 125 -6.72 -0.19 -14.21
CA GLN A 125 -5.56 0.45 -14.85
C GLN A 125 -4.25 -0.20 -14.42
N TYR A 126 -4.17 -0.63 -13.16
CA TYR A 126 -3.00 -1.26 -12.57
C TYR A 126 -2.74 -2.68 -13.08
N ALA A 127 -3.80 -3.50 -13.19
CA ALA A 127 -3.68 -4.90 -13.57
C ALA A 127 -3.10 -5.11 -14.99
N PRO A 128 -3.54 -4.36 -16.02
CA PRO A 128 -2.90 -4.40 -17.33
C PRO A 128 -1.39 -4.11 -17.24
N GLY A 129 -0.58 -5.00 -17.77
CA GLY A 129 0.88 -4.87 -17.78
C GLY A 129 1.57 -5.01 -16.42
N HIS A 130 0.86 -5.35 -15.33
CA HIS A 130 1.48 -5.50 -14.01
C HIS A 130 2.69 -6.43 -14.03
N TRP A 131 2.56 -7.58 -14.68
CA TRP A 131 3.65 -8.57 -14.72
C TRP A 131 4.81 -8.17 -15.63
N ASP A 132 4.55 -7.39 -16.67
CA ASP A 132 5.60 -6.79 -17.49
C ASP A 132 6.42 -5.78 -16.66
N ARG A 133 5.73 -5.00 -15.81
CA ARG A 133 6.39 -4.09 -14.86
C ARG A 133 7.14 -4.83 -13.76
N VAL A 134 6.58 -5.92 -13.21
CA VAL A 134 7.26 -6.77 -12.22
C VAL A 134 8.57 -7.34 -12.78
N ALA A 135 8.64 -7.70 -14.06
CA ALA A 135 9.87 -8.16 -14.71
C ALA A 135 10.98 -7.08 -14.77
N THR A 136 10.65 -5.81 -14.52
CA THR A 136 11.62 -4.70 -14.41
C THR A 136 12.10 -4.43 -12.99
N LEU A 137 11.47 -5.05 -11.97
CA LEU A 137 11.88 -4.90 -10.58
C LEU A 137 13.25 -5.55 -10.34
N PRO A 138 13.95 -5.21 -9.25
CA PRO A 138 15.12 -5.97 -8.82
C PRO A 138 14.83 -7.47 -8.74
N GLU A 139 15.79 -8.31 -9.14
CA GLU A 139 15.62 -9.78 -9.26
C GLU A 139 15.06 -10.43 -7.99
N TYR A 140 15.48 -9.97 -6.80
CA TYR A 140 14.99 -10.50 -5.53
C TYR A 140 13.50 -10.21 -5.24
N LEU A 141 12.84 -9.35 -6.02
CA LEU A 141 11.41 -9.07 -5.97
C LEU A 141 10.62 -9.76 -7.09
N GLN A 142 11.29 -10.38 -8.04
CA GLN A 142 10.65 -11.10 -9.13
C GLN A 142 10.30 -12.52 -8.67
N PRO A 143 9.01 -12.87 -8.53
CA PRO A 143 8.64 -14.18 -7.99
C PRO A 143 8.85 -15.28 -9.03
N ASN A 144 9.38 -16.42 -8.58
CA ASN A 144 9.51 -17.64 -9.37
C ASN A 144 9.11 -18.86 -8.51
N PRO A 145 7.96 -19.52 -8.76
CA PRO A 145 7.03 -19.28 -9.86
C PRO A 145 6.20 -17.98 -9.69
N ARG A 146 5.68 -17.46 -10.81
CA ARG A 146 4.77 -16.30 -10.81
C ARG A 146 3.43 -16.65 -10.12
N PRO A 147 2.98 -15.88 -9.11
CA PRO A 147 1.68 -16.07 -8.49
C PRO A 147 0.50 -15.79 -9.43
N THR A 148 -0.62 -16.46 -9.16
CA THR A 148 -1.89 -16.21 -9.85
C THR A 148 -2.72 -15.21 -9.03
N PHE A 149 -2.89 -14.01 -9.59
CA PHE A 149 -3.71 -12.95 -9.00
C PHE A 149 -4.95 -12.68 -9.85
N THR A 150 -6.07 -12.49 -9.17
CA THR A 150 -7.30 -11.93 -9.75
C THR A 150 -7.48 -10.52 -9.18
N TYR A 151 -7.41 -9.52 -10.04
CA TYR A 151 -7.50 -8.10 -9.69
C TYR A 151 -8.96 -7.64 -9.68
N MET A 152 -9.33 -6.87 -8.66
CA MET A 152 -10.71 -6.49 -8.38
C MET A 152 -10.75 -5.09 -7.77
N ILE A 153 -11.83 -4.35 -7.98
CA ILE A 153 -11.95 -3.02 -7.38
C ILE A 153 -12.78 -3.14 -6.08
N PRO A 154 -12.36 -2.50 -4.98
CA PRO A 154 -13.16 -2.44 -3.77
C PRO A 154 -14.59 -1.93 -4.04
N LYS A 155 -15.57 -2.47 -3.30
CA LYS A 155 -16.99 -2.27 -3.62
C LYS A 155 -17.42 -0.80 -3.55
N PHE A 156 -16.84 -0.02 -2.65
CA PHE A 156 -17.19 1.39 -2.50
C PHE A 156 -16.67 2.22 -3.69
N HIS A 157 -15.52 1.84 -4.22
CA HIS A 157 -14.83 2.57 -5.29
C HIS A 157 -15.34 2.18 -6.68
N LEU A 158 -15.79 0.93 -6.87
CA LEU A 158 -16.25 0.40 -8.16
C LEU A 158 -17.25 1.31 -8.91
N PRO A 159 -18.28 1.92 -8.28
CA PRO A 159 -19.22 2.81 -8.97
C PRO A 159 -18.60 4.09 -9.56
N ALA A 160 -17.40 4.48 -9.12
CA ALA A 160 -16.68 5.65 -9.66
C ALA A 160 -15.90 5.35 -10.95
N HIS A 161 -15.91 4.09 -11.41
CA HIS A 161 -15.27 3.68 -12.66
C HIS A 161 -16.21 3.76 -13.85
N LYS A 162 -15.67 3.54 -15.05
CA LYS A 162 -16.47 3.37 -16.26
C LYS A 162 -17.33 2.10 -16.14
N GLU A 163 -18.49 2.11 -16.77
CA GLU A 163 -19.47 1.02 -16.72
C GLU A 163 -18.88 -0.36 -17.07
N ALA A 164 -17.95 -0.42 -18.03
CA ALA A 164 -17.26 -1.66 -18.40
C ALA A 164 -16.48 -2.31 -17.23
N CYS A 165 -16.13 -1.56 -16.19
CA CYS A 165 -15.48 -2.09 -15.00
C CYS A 165 -16.48 -2.75 -14.03
N HIS A 166 -17.75 -2.32 -14.01
CA HIS A 166 -18.74 -2.69 -12.99
C HIS A 166 -19.07 -4.19 -12.97
N SER A 167 -18.93 -4.89 -14.09
CA SER A 167 -19.03 -6.34 -14.14
C SER A 167 -17.67 -7.02 -13.99
N THR A 168 -16.68 -6.54 -14.75
CA THR A 168 -15.35 -7.15 -14.88
C THR A 168 -14.56 -7.19 -13.57
N PHE A 169 -14.61 -6.13 -12.76
CA PHE A 169 -13.81 -5.97 -11.53
C PHE A 169 -14.66 -6.07 -10.25
N SER A 170 -15.87 -6.63 -10.35
CA SER A 170 -16.79 -6.71 -9.22
C SER A 170 -16.51 -7.92 -8.34
N LEU A 171 -16.21 -7.65 -7.06
CA LEU A 171 -16.13 -8.67 -6.02
C LEU A 171 -17.43 -9.46 -5.84
N ASN A 172 -18.60 -8.91 -6.21
CA ASN A 172 -19.87 -9.62 -6.09
C ASN A 172 -20.02 -10.76 -7.13
N TYR A 173 -19.28 -10.68 -8.23
CA TYR A 173 -19.33 -11.67 -9.31
C TYR A 173 -18.14 -12.62 -9.31
N LEU A 174 -17.20 -12.48 -8.37
CA LEU A 174 -16.00 -13.30 -8.29
C LEU A 174 -16.17 -14.48 -7.32
N PRO A 175 -16.15 -15.74 -7.81
CA PRO A 175 -16.06 -16.91 -6.94
C PRO A 175 -14.83 -16.85 -6.03
N GLY A 176 -15.00 -17.20 -4.75
CA GLY A 176 -13.93 -17.14 -3.75
C GLY A 176 -13.75 -15.79 -3.05
N ALA A 177 -14.42 -14.72 -3.52
CA ALA A 177 -14.40 -13.41 -2.83
C ALA A 177 -15.16 -13.41 -1.49
N ALA A 178 -16.08 -14.38 -1.29
CA ALA A 178 -16.99 -14.43 -0.15
C ALA A 178 -17.70 -13.08 0.05
N ARG A 179 -17.84 -12.61 1.30
CA ARG A 179 -18.38 -11.27 1.61
C ARG A 179 -17.31 -10.20 1.80
N ALA A 180 -16.16 -10.33 1.15
CA ALA A 180 -15.13 -9.27 1.19
C ALA A 180 -15.64 -8.00 0.50
N ASP A 181 -15.31 -6.83 1.05
CA ASP A 181 -15.58 -5.53 0.46
C ASP A 181 -14.37 -4.91 -0.25
N GLY A 182 -13.15 -5.35 0.10
CA GLY A 182 -11.90 -4.83 -0.46
C GLY A 182 -11.32 -3.62 0.30
N GLU A 183 -12.05 -3.11 1.29
CA GLU A 183 -11.84 -1.82 1.98
C GLU A 183 -10.95 -1.93 3.25
N GLY A 184 -10.32 -3.09 3.46
CA GLY A 184 -9.55 -3.37 4.68
C GLY A 184 -8.38 -2.42 4.90
N VAL A 185 -7.73 -2.00 3.82
CA VAL A 185 -6.62 -1.03 3.86
C VAL A 185 -7.09 0.36 4.27
N GLU A 186 -8.27 0.80 3.85
CA GLU A 186 -8.87 2.09 4.21
C GLU A 186 -9.24 2.16 5.70
N ARG A 187 -9.80 1.07 6.25
CA ARG A 187 -10.02 0.93 7.70
C ARG A 187 -8.71 1.01 8.47
N ASN A 188 -7.65 0.42 7.92
CA ASN A 188 -6.32 0.48 8.51
C ASN A 188 -5.77 1.92 8.49
N TRP A 189 -5.92 2.68 7.40
CA TRP A 189 -5.55 4.09 7.36
C TRP A 189 -6.28 4.91 8.43
N ALA A 190 -7.58 4.70 8.60
CA ALA A 190 -8.36 5.39 9.63
C ALA A 190 -7.72 5.23 11.04
N SER A 191 -7.14 4.06 11.33
CA SER A 191 -6.50 3.79 12.63
C SER A 191 -5.17 4.52 12.84
N VAL A 192 -4.47 4.91 11.78
CA VAL A 192 -3.14 5.56 11.84
C VAL A 192 -3.15 7.02 11.38
N ASN A 193 -4.28 7.54 10.89
CA ASN A 193 -4.39 8.90 10.38
C ASN A 193 -4.01 9.98 11.40
N ALA A 194 -4.20 9.72 12.69
CA ALA A 194 -3.81 10.63 13.77
C ALA A 194 -2.30 10.90 13.82
N LEU A 195 -1.48 10.01 13.23
CA LEU A 195 -0.03 10.19 13.17
C LEU A 195 0.39 11.29 12.21
N SER A 196 -0.44 11.61 11.21
CA SER A 196 -0.12 12.50 10.10
C SER A 196 0.51 13.83 10.55
N SER A 197 -0.02 14.48 11.59
CA SER A 197 0.51 15.74 12.11
C SER A 197 1.90 15.57 12.72
N SER A 198 2.07 14.57 13.58
CA SER A 198 3.33 14.30 14.29
C SER A 198 4.44 13.84 13.36
N THR A 199 4.16 12.90 12.46
CA THR A 199 5.16 12.32 11.54
C THR A 199 5.54 13.28 10.41
N LYS A 200 4.74 14.31 10.16
CA LYS A 200 5.00 15.25 9.06
C LYS A 200 6.25 16.08 9.24
N GLU A 201 6.60 16.39 10.48
CA GLU A 201 7.76 17.21 10.81
C GLU A 201 8.99 16.39 11.23
N MET A 202 8.83 15.08 11.42
CA MET A 202 9.91 14.17 11.79
C MET A 202 10.94 14.03 10.68
N THR A 203 12.17 13.73 11.08
CA THR A 203 13.24 13.35 10.17
C THR A 203 12.96 11.95 9.59
N PRO A 204 13.60 11.58 8.45
CA PRO A 204 13.19 10.41 7.68
C PRO A 204 13.24 9.07 8.42
N GLY A 205 14.33 8.79 9.14
CA GLY A 205 14.51 7.57 9.91
C GLY A 205 13.55 7.50 11.10
N SER A 206 13.52 8.58 11.89
CA SER A 206 12.60 8.69 13.04
C SER A 206 11.12 8.56 12.65
N ARG A 207 10.74 9.12 11.49
CA ARG A 207 9.39 8.95 10.93
C ARG A 207 9.11 7.49 10.61
N GLN A 208 10.03 6.83 9.91
CA GLN A 208 9.85 5.44 9.50
C GLN A 208 9.69 4.53 10.73
N ASP A 209 10.57 4.68 11.73
CA ASP A 209 10.51 3.90 12.96
C ASP A 209 9.19 4.14 13.73
N THR A 210 8.71 5.39 13.76
CA THR A 210 7.41 5.72 14.35
C THR A 210 6.27 5.02 13.63
N LEU A 211 6.23 5.09 12.29
CA LEU A 211 5.20 4.45 11.49
C LEU A 211 5.25 2.92 11.63
N ASP A 212 6.43 2.31 11.55
CA ASP A 212 6.64 0.87 11.74
C ASP A 212 6.11 0.40 13.10
N HIS A 213 6.41 1.14 14.17
CA HIS A 213 5.90 0.84 15.50
C HIS A 213 4.36 0.89 15.53
N HIS A 214 3.74 1.91 14.95
CA HIS A 214 2.29 2.03 14.95
C HIS A 214 1.59 0.97 14.10
N PHE A 215 2.15 0.59 12.94
CA PHE A 215 1.66 -0.54 12.15
C PHE A 215 1.78 -1.86 12.92
N GLY A 216 2.91 -2.06 13.61
CA GLY A 216 3.15 -3.19 14.49
C GLY A 216 2.14 -3.28 15.62
N HIS A 217 1.90 -2.17 16.29
CA HIS A 217 0.89 -2.08 17.34
C HIS A 217 -0.52 -2.33 16.82
N ALA A 218 -0.88 -1.80 15.64
CA ALA A 218 -2.19 -2.06 15.02
C ALA A 218 -2.39 -3.55 14.73
N ASN A 219 -1.37 -4.20 14.15
CA ASN A 219 -1.37 -5.65 13.92
C ASN A 219 -1.46 -6.42 15.25
N TRP A 220 -0.66 -6.07 16.25
CA TRP A 220 -0.68 -6.71 17.57
C TRP A 220 -2.07 -6.60 18.23
N ARG A 221 -2.70 -5.42 18.19
CA ARG A 221 -4.05 -5.20 18.72
C ARG A 221 -5.07 -6.12 18.05
N LYS A 222 -4.97 -6.32 16.73
CA LYS A 222 -5.82 -7.29 16.02
C LYS A 222 -5.55 -8.71 16.49
N THR A 223 -4.29 -9.13 16.59
CA THR A 223 -3.90 -10.47 17.07
C THR A 223 -4.48 -10.78 18.45
N VAL A 224 -4.31 -9.89 19.43
CA VAL A 224 -4.80 -10.13 20.79
C VAL A 224 -6.33 -10.05 20.89
N ALA A 225 -6.98 -9.28 20.02
CA ALA A 225 -8.45 -9.22 19.96
C ALA A 225 -9.07 -10.48 19.35
N LEU A 226 -8.42 -11.10 18.34
CA LEU A 226 -8.86 -12.38 17.77
C LEU A 226 -8.90 -13.49 18.84
N GLY A 227 -7.95 -13.49 19.77
CA GLY A 227 -7.93 -14.43 20.89
C GLY A 227 -9.15 -14.32 21.81
N ARG A 228 -9.69 -13.10 22.00
CA ARG A 228 -10.84 -12.87 22.89
C ARG A 228 -12.14 -13.50 22.36
N PHE A 229 -12.33 -13.56 21.04
CA PHE A 229 -13.52 -14.18 20.44
C PHE A 229 -13.57 -15.72 20.63
N LYS A 230 -12.44 -16.39 20.85
CA LYS A 230 -12.42 -17.85 21.06
C LYS A 230 -12.87 -18.30 22.45
N PHE A 231 -12.85 -17.42 23.46
CA PHE A 231 -13.22 -17.78 24.83
C PHE A 231 -14.70 -17.58 25.16
N TYR A 232 -15.45 -16.81 24.37
CA TYR A 232 -16.88 -16.56 24.63
C TYR A 232 -17.83 -17.56 23.95
N ASN A 233 -17.34 -18.44 23.07
CA ASN A 233 -18.15 -19.43 22.35
C ASN A 233 -17.87 -20.89 22.75
N LEU A 234 -17.19 -21.12 23.89
CA LEU A 234 -16.99 -22.47 24.46
C LEU A 234 -17.82 -22.71 25.74
N SER A 235 -18.78 -21.82 26.02
CA SER A 235 -19.63 -21.89 27.21
C SER A 235 -21.12 -21.69 26.88
N SER A 236 -21.59 -22.30 25.80
CA SER A 236 -23.02 -22.45 25.49
C SER A 236 -23.32 -23.82 24.94
#